data_AF-C4RJ00-F1
#
_entry.id   AF-C4RJ00-F1
#
_cell.length_a   1.000
_cell.length_b   1.000
_cell.length_c   1.000
_cell.angle_alpha   90.00
_cell.angle_beta   90.00
_cell.angle_gamma   90.00
#
_symmetry.space_group_name_H-M   'P 1'
#
loop_
_entity.id
_entity.type
_entity.pdbx_description
1 polymer ?
#
loop_
_entity_poly.entity_id
_entity_poly.type
_entity_poly.pdbx_seq_one_letter_code
_entity_poly.pdbx_strand_id
1 'polypeptide(L)'
;MQHWVLRDREPLQRWSKGRVTLVGDAAHPTRSYAAYGAGMATEDGYFLGRSLSGIDLSDYPGHDRRPPTCARCHLISEDIAPPSPACRRR
;
A
#
# COMPACT_ATOMS: atom_id res chain seq x y z
N MET A 1 -12.90 -9.21 -25.72
CA MET A 1 -13.01 -9.37 -24.25
C MET A 1 -11.66 -9.12 -23.64
N GLN A 2 -11.58 -8.31 -22.57
CA GLN A 2 -10.32 -8.07 -21.86
C GLN A 2 -10.26 -8.97 -20.64
N HIS A 3 -9.13 -9.67 -20.45
CA HIS A 3 -8.90 -10.57 -19.33
C HIS A 3 -7.72 -10.06 -18.51
N TRP A 4 -7.95 -9.80 -17.22
CA TRP A 4 -6.95 -9.25 -16.30
C TRP A 4 -6.67 -10.27 -15.22
N VAL A 5 -5.45 -10.83 -15.22
CA VAL A 5 -5.03 -11.81 -14.23
C VAL A 5 -4.73 -11.10 -12.92
N LEU A 6 -5.47 -11.44 -11.87
CA LEU A 6 -5.23 -10.94 -10.52
C LEU A 6 -3.94 -11.56 -9.97
N ARG A 7 -3.05 -10.70 -9.47
CA ARG A 7 -1.81 -11.10 -8.81
C ARG A 7 -1.73 -10.43 -7.46
N ASP A 8 -1.68 -11.24 -6.41
CA ASP A 8 -1.43 -10.78 -5.07
C ASP A 8 0.08 -10.61 -4.82
N ARG A 9 0.41 -9.73 -3.87
CA ARG A 9 1.79 -9.48 -3.45
C ARG A 9 1.84 -9.33 -1.94
N GLU A 10 2.86 -9.91 -1.34
CA GLU A 10 3.17 -9.73 0.07
C GLU A 10 3.34 -8.25 0.41
N PRO A 11 2.87 -7.81 1.60
CA PRO A 11 2.91 -6.42 1.98
C PRO A 11 4.36 -5.98 2.23
N LEU A 12 4.73 -4.86 1.63
CA LEU A 12 6.06 -4.29 1.79
C LEU A 12 6.27 -3.79 3.24
N GLN A 13 7.40 -4.17 3.84
CA GLN A 13 7.78 -3.74 5.19
C GLN A 13 8.26 -2.28 5.24
N ARG A 14 8.85 -1.79 4.14
CA ARG A 14 9.29 -0.40 3.95
C ARG A 14 8.81 0.10 2.61
N TRP A 15 8.22 1.29 2.58
CA TRP A 15 7.68 1.90 1.36
C TRP A 15 8.51 3.07 0.87
N SER A 16 9.37 3.58 1.74
CA SER A 16 10.09 4.81 1.51
C SER A 16 11.59 4.55 1.61
N LYS A 17 12.34 5.23 0.75
CA LYS A 17 13.80 5.23 0.76
C LYS A 17 14.27 6.64 0.45
N GLY A 18 14.75 7.33 1.49
CA GLY A 18 15.08 8.75 1.39
C GLY A 18 13.86 9.56 0.95
N ARG A 19 14.00 10.33 -0.14
CA ARG A 19 12.97 11.25 -0.65
C ARG A 19 11.94 10.59 -1.58
N VAL A 20 11.98 9.26 -1.73
CA VAL A 20 11.05 8.49 -2.59
C VAL A 20 10.17 7.62 -1.72
N THR A 21 8.87 7.62 -1.97
CA THR A 21 7.87 6.79 -1.27
C THR A 21 6.91 6.16 -2.27
N LEU A 22 6.49 4.92 -1.98
CA LEU A 22 5.46 4.20 -2.72
C LEU A 22 4.09 4.46 -2.09
N VAL A 23 3.05 4.60 -2.92
CA VAL A 23 1.65 4.81 -2.50
C VAL A 23 0.70 4.01 -3.40
N GLY A 24 -0.51 3.74 -2.92
CA GLY A 24 -1.52 3.00 -3.69
C GLY A 24 -1.08 1.56 -4.02
N ASP A 25 -1.50 1.05 -5.18
CA ASP A 25 -1.18 -0.32 -5.61
C ASP A 25 0.33 -0.61 -5.73
N ALA A 26 1.18 0.43 -5.82
CA ALA A 26 2.63 0.25 -5.80
C ALA A 26 3.15 -0.15 -4.41
N ALA A 27 2.46 0.28 -3.35
CA ALA A 27 2.76 -0.05 -1.96
C ALA A 27 1.92 -1.20 -1.41
N HIS A 28 0.66 -1.31 -1.86
CA HIS A 28 -0.34 -2.25 -1.34
C HIS A 28 -1.36 -2.65 -2.39
N PRO A 29 -0.97 -3.47 -3.38
CA PRO A 29 -1.92 -3.94 -4.37
C PRO A 29 -3.06 -4.71 -3.68
N THR A 30 -4.29 -4.31 -3.98
CA THR A 30 -5.50 -4.94 -3.45
C THR A 30 -6.21 -5.74 -4.53
N ARG A 31 -6.92 -6.79 -4.11
CA ARG A 31 -7.77 -7.56 -5.03
C ARG A 31 -8.89 -6.66 -5.54
N SER A 32 -9.19 -6.75 -6.83
CA SER A 32 -10.23 -5.91 -7.45
C SER A 32 -11.62 -6.06 -6.83
N TYR A 33 -11.92 -7.23 -6.23
CA TYR A 33 -13.17 -7.48 -5.51
C TYR A 33 -13.25 -6.77 -4.15
N ALA A 34 -12.11 -6.36 -3.58
CA ALA A 34 -12.05 -5.70 -2.29
C ALA A 34 -12.74 -4.32 -2.30
N ALA A 35 -12.89 -3.70 -3.49
CA ALA A 35 -13.56 -2.42 -3.73
C ALA A 35 -13.00 -1.19 -2.97
N TYR A 36 -12.00 -1.36 -2.10
CA TYR A 36 -11.40 -0.28 -1.30
C TYR A 36 -10.04 0.21 -1.81
N GLY A 37 -9.46 -0.37 -2.87
CA GLY A 37 -8.13 -0.01 -3.37
C GLY A 37 -7.98 1.49 -3.72
N ALA A 38 -8.99 2.06 -4.39
CA ALA A 38 -9.02 3.49 -4.72
C ALA A 38 -9.13 4.39 -3.47
N GLY A 39 -9.90 3.96 -2.47
CA GLY A 39 -10.02 4.66 -1.19
C GLY A 39 -8.69 4.70 -0.45
N MET A 40 -8.00 3.58 -0.39
CA MET A 40 -6.68 3.50 0.25
C MET A 40 -5.63 4.37 -0.45
N ALA A 41 -5.60 4.38 -1.79
CA ALA A 41 -4.69 5.26 -2.54
C ALA A 41 -4.98 6.75 -2.28
N THR A 42 -6.24 7.10 -2.07
CA THR A 42 -6.65 8.48 -1.75
C THR A 42 -6.22 8.88 -0.34
N GLU A 43 -6.43 8.01 0.65
CA GLU A 43 -6.00 8.24 2.04
C GLU A 43 -4.48 8.40 2.15
N ASP A 44 -3.71 7.58 1.43
CA ASP A 44 -2.25 7.71 1.36
C ASP A 44 -1.83 9.11 0.90
N GLY A 45 -2.45 9.60 -0.19
CA GLY A 45 -2.18 10.94 -0.71
C GLY A 45 -2.49 12.03 0.31
N TYR A 46 -3.60 11.90 1.04
CA TYR A 46 -3.96 12.82 2.12
C TYR A 46 -2.94 12.83 3.26
N PHE A 47 -2.52 11.65 3.74
CA PHE A 47 -1.53 11.54 4.82
C PHE A 47 -0.15 12.00 4.38
N LEU A 48 0.25 11.73 3.13
CA LEU A 48 1.50 12.22 2.57
C LEU A 48 1.50 13.76 2.50
N GLY A 49 0.42 14.34 1.98
CA GLY A 49 0.24 15.80 1.92
C GLY A 49 0.27 16.46 3.30
N ARG A 50 -0.41 15.87 4.29
CA ARG A 50 -0.33 16.35 5.69
C ARG A 50 1.06 16.22 6.29
N SER A 51 1.77 15.14 5.98
CA SER A 51 3.11 14.88 6.53
C SER A 51 4.16 15.81 5.94
N LEU A 52 3.95 16.30 4.72
CA LEU A 52 4.83 17.27 4.05
C LEU A 52 4.41 18.73 4.28
N SER A 53 3.20 18.96 4.81
CA SER A 53 2.70 20.31 5.09
C SER A 53 3.57 21.03 6.12
N GLY A 54 4.09 22.20 5.75
CA GLY A 54 4.93 23.02 6.62
C GLY A 54 6.39 22.56 6.74
N ILE A 55 6.81 21.55 5.96
CA ILE A 55 8.20 21.12 5.86
C ILE A 55 8.86 21.80 4.67
N ASP A 56 10.04 22.38 4.87
CA ASP A 56 10.90 22.76 3.75
C ASP A 56 11.44 21.50 3.06
N LEU A 57 11.02 21.30 1.82
CA LEU A 57 11.44 20.16 1.02
C LEU A 57 12.95 20.19 0.74
N SER A 58 13.63 21.33 0.83
CA SER A 58 15.08 21.43 0.62
C SER A 58 15.84 20.61 1.66
N ASP A 59 15.39 20.62 2.92
CA ASP A 59 16.04 19.94 4.05
C ASP A 59 15.39 18.61 4.46
N TYR A 60 14.34 18.17 3.78
CA TYR A 60 13.62 16.95 4.16
C TYR A 60 14.46 15.66 4.00
N PRO A 61 14.84 14.95 5.07
CA PRO A 61 15.71 13.78 4.98
C PRO A 61 15.01 12.52 4.43
N GLY A 62 13.70 12.58 4.18
CA GLY A 62 12.89 11.41 3.89
C GLY A 62 12.31 10.79 5.16
N HIS A 63 11.13 10.18 5.05
CA HIS A 63 10.58 9.35 6.12
C HIS A 63 10.71 7.88 5.73
N ASP A 64 11.17 7.00 6.62
CA ASP A 64 11.14 5.54 6.43
C ASP A 64 10.05 4.94 7.34
N ARG A 65 8.79 5.27 7.05
CA ARG A 65 7.65 4.74 7.81
C ARG A 65 6.60 4.18 6.86
N ARG A 66 6.04 3.04 7.25
CA ARG A 66 4.80 2.51 6.69
C ARG A 66 3.63 3.31 7.28
N PRO A 67 2.76 3.94 6.46
CA PRO A 67 1.59 4.63 6.98
C PRO A 67 0.61 3.61 7.61
N PRO A 68 -0.10 4.01 8.68
CA PRO A 68 -0.89 3.09 9.51
C PRO A 68 -2.09 2.47 8.78
N THR A 69 -2.57 3.09 7.70
CA THR A 69 -3.76 2.69 6.94
C THR A 69 -3.63 1.32 6.26
N CYS A 70 -2.46 0.96 5.72
CA CYS A 70 -2.33 -0.31 4.99
C CYS A 70 -2.18 -1.55 5.88
N ALA A 71 -1.60 -1.45 7.08
CA ALA A 71 -1.38 -2.62 7.94
C ALA A 71 -2.69 -3.33 8.30
N ARG A 72 -3.78 -2.58 8.42
CA ARG A 72 -5.09 -3.13 8.79
C ARG A 72 -5.87 -3.70 7.60
N CYS A 73 -5.76 -3.11 6.40
CA CYS A 73 -6.55 -3.54 5.24
C CYS A 73 -5.99 -4.76 4.50
N HIS A 74 -4.67 -4.95 4.46
CA HIS A 74 -4.10 -6.17 3.84
C HIS A 74 -4.51 -7.43 4.60
N LEU A 75 -4.51 -7.38 5.95
CA LEU A 75 -5.00 -8.47 6.81
C LEU A 75 -6.49 -8.77 6.55
N ILE A 76 -7.32 -7.74 6.35
CA ILE A 76 -8.74 -7.90 6.01
C ILE A 76 -8.92 -8.55 4.62
N SER A 77 -8.05 -8.27 3.65
CA SER A 77 -8.05 -8.96 2.35
C SER A 77 -7.75 -10.47 2.47
N GLU A 78 -6.86 -10.86 3.39
CA GLU A 78 -6.55 -12.27 3.64
C GLU A 78 -7.72 -12.99 4.33
N ASP A 79 -8.41 -12.32 5.26
CA ASP A 79 -9.58 -12.90 5.95
C ASP A 79 -10.84 -13.05 5.06
N ILE A 80 -10.93 -12.28 3.97
CA ILE A 80 -12.08 -12.31 3.04
C ILE A 80 -11.93 -13.38 1.94
N ALA A 81 -10.72 -13.91 1.69
CA ALA A 81 -10.53 -15.02 0.75
C ALA A 81 -10.23 -16.33 1.48
N PRO A 82 -10.68 -17.49 0.95
CA PRO A 82 -10.21 -18.77 1.46
C PRO A 82 -8.68 -18.82 1.38
N PRO A 83 -7.98 -19.37 2.39
CA PRO A 83 -6.53 -19.38 2.43
C PRO A 83 -6.00 -20.05 1.16
N SER A 84 -5.27 -19.30 0.34
CA SER A 84 -4.71 -19.85 -0.90
C SER A 84 -3.55 -20.80 -0.54
N PRO A 85 -3.44 -21.98 -1.17
CA PRO A 85 -2.35 -22.92 -0.91
C PRO A 85 -0.97 -22.41 -1.37
N ALA A 86 -0.89 -21.21 -1.97
CA ALA A 86 0.36 -20.61 -2.43
C ALA A 86 1.28 -20.13 -1.28
N CYS A 87 0.77 -20.00 -0.05
CA CYS A 87 1.57 -19.73 1.16
C CYS A 87 2.22 -20.99 1.73
N ARG A 88 2.93 -21.74 0.88
CA ARG A 88 3.86 -22.79 1.31
C ARG A 88 4.99 -22.90 0.28
N ARG A 89 6.08 -22.16 0.55
CA ARG A 89 7.36 -22.11 -0.19
C ARG A 89 7.37 -21.20 -1.42
N ARG A 90 7.84 -19.97 -1.24
CA ARG A 90 9.10 -19.47 -1.81
C ARG A 90 9.46 -18.12 -1.22
#